data_AF-A0A8S3DFD0-F1
#
_entry.id   AF-A0A8S3DFD0-F1
#
_cell.length_a   1.000
_cell.length_b   1.000
_cell.length_c   1.000
_cell.angle_alpha   90.00
_cell.angle_beta   90.00
_cell.angle_gamma   90.00
#
_symmetry.space_group_name_H-M   'P 1'
#
loop_
_entity.id
_entity.type
_entity.pdbx_description
1 polymer ?
#
loop_
_entity_poly.entity_id
_entity_poly.type
_entity_poly.pdbx_seq_one_letter_code
_entity_poly.pdbx_strand_id
1 'polypeptide(L)'
;MCLKYLSTIEDVLNQDLNALKVLIQMIALIPISKQNIMFDENASGFVSVILKIISGKINNLIVIINKNDWISFYKGLTLLICIKILREKDKNDTDNTIDLLSRISEREQREDAALQLLKLFKLLERRLPGNKMMELYKLMNPKDLTLEYLEPTVSWETYIYGLTHIVENCECCMNDLEDLIKDQLCRFLKVNYFPMLLPDVAWILTYLKPQTNNKSTQIIQRIFQKSDSLQISIEQYLDSRSYSITSNEFPLVRDILIRSYNSKLMHNINRPEYLLRMLTYRKEHKIDHFIEWFKCFLCETDENWIKYQDLVCHWTNCFVKDQIALFEIMKQVDSLIDLWIKVAPNNNQRSDFFVTHMVTQCYSL
;
A
#
# COMPACT_ATOMS: atom_id res chain seq x y z
N MET A 1 2.32 -39.64 7.18
CA MET A 1 1.61 -40.93 6.98
C MET A 1 0.86 -40.99 5.64
N CYS A 2 0.22 -39.91 5.15
CA CYS A 2 -0.49 -39.91 3.86
C CYS A 2 0.40 -39.87 2.59
N LEU A 3 1.66 -39.41 2.67
CA LEU A 3 2.55 -39.28 1.51
C LEU A 3 2.83 -40.60 0.78
N LYS A 4 2.94 -41.71 1.53
CA LYS A 4 3.20 -43.03 0.95
C LYS A 4 2.06 -43.51 0.04
N TYR A 5 0.86 -43.01 0.27
CA TYR A 5 -0.34 -43.37 -0.49
C TYR A 5 -0.75 -42.26 -1.47
N LEU A 6 0.05 -41.21 -1.62
CA LEU A 6 -0.35 -40.02 -2.37
C LEU A 6 -0.59 -40.32 -3.85
N SER A 7 0.20 -41.20 -4.47
CA SER A 7 -0.02 -41.68 -5.84
C SER A 7 -1.30 -42.49 -5.97
N THR A 8 -1.56 -43.42 -5.03
CA THR A 8 -2.80 -44.21 -5.02
C THR A 8 -4.02 -43.34 -4.76
N ILE A 9 -3.92 -42.35 -3.88
CA ILE A 9 -4.96 -41.36 -3.63
C ILE A 9 -5.20 -40.54 -4.89
N GLU A 10 -4.15 -40.06 -5.55
CA GLU A 10 -4.25 -39.31 -6.81
C GLU A 10 -4.94 -40.14 -7.90
N ASP A 11 -4.58 -41.41 -8.09
CA ASP A 11 -5.22 -42.30 -9.07
C ASP A 11 -6.72 -42.48 -8.79
N VAL A 12 -7.08 -42.75 -7.53
CA VAL A 12 -8.49 -42.91 -7.12
C VAL A 12 -9.27 -41.62 -7.30
N LEU A 13 -8.74 -40.46 -6.88
CA LEU A 13 -9.39 -39.15 -7.04
C LEU A 13 -9.45 -38.70 -8.52
N ASN A 14 -8.51 -39.17 -9.34
CA ASN A 14 -8.53 -38.98 -10.78
C ASN A 14 -9.57 -39.84 -11.49
N GLN A 15 -10.09 -40.89 -10.87
CA GLN A 15 -11.10 -41.76 -11.47
C GLN A 15 -12.50 -41.58 -10.83
N ASP A 16 -12.57 -41.23 -9.56
CA ASP A 16 -13.81 -41.14 -8.79
C ASP A 16 -14.06 -39.72 -8.24
N LEU A 17 -15.04 -39.04 -8.84
CA LEU A 17 -15.49 -37.71 -8.40
C LEU A 17 -16.17 -37.73 -7.02
N ASN A 18 -16.85 -38.82 -6.65
CA ASN A 18 -17.51 -38.92 -5.34
C ASN A 18 -16.48 -39.05 -4.23
N ALA A 19 -15.41 -39.82 -4.44
CA ALA A 19 -14.30 -39.89 -3.50
C ALA A 19 -13.67 -38.51 -3.27
N LEU A 20 -13.49 -37.72 -4.33
CA LEU A 20 -12.97 -36.35 -4.23
C LEU A 20 -13.91 -35.41 -3.50
N LYS A 21 -15.21 -35.47 -3.77
CA LYS A 21 -16.24 -34.74 -3.03
C LYS A 21 -16.18 -35.06 -1.53
N VAL A 22 -16.17 -36.35 -1.17
CA VAL A 22 -16.13 -36.80 0.24
C VAL A 22 -14.86 -36.31 0.92
N LEU A 23 -13.70 -36.42 0.27
CA LEU A 23 -12.44 -35.93 0.83
C LEU A 23 -12.50 -34.43 1.16
N ILE A 24 -13.03 -33.61 0.24
CA ILE A 24 -13.18 -32.17 0.45
C ILE A 24 -14.12 -31.89 1.64
N GLN A 25 -15.25 -32.61 1.72
CA GLN A 25 -16.16 -32.49 2.85
C GLN A 25 -15.53 -32.93 4.18
N MET A 26 -14.65 -33.94 4.18
CA MET A 26 -13.92 -34.35 5.38
C MET A 26 -12.93 -33.28 5.84
N ILE A 27 -12.27 -32.59 4.90
CA ILE A 27 -11.37 -31.47 5.20
C ILE A 27 -12.12 -30.34 5.93
N ALA A 28 -13.40 -30.13 5.63
CA ALA A 28 -14.24 -29.12 6.30
C ALA A 28 -14.47 -29.39 7.79
N LEU A 29 -14.25 -30.63 8.26
CA LEU A 29 -14.40 -31.01 9.66
C LEU A 29 -13.15 -30.73 10.50
N ILE A 30 -12.05 -30.31 9.88
CA ILE A 30 -10.81 -30.01 10.59
C ILE A 30 -11.05 -28.77 11.48
N PRO A 31 -10.86 -28.87 12.81
CA PRO A 31 -11.06 -27.74 13.70
C PRO A 31 -9.93 -26.73 13.53
N ILE A 32 -10.30 -25.55 13.01
CA ILE A 32 -9.35 -24.47 12.78
C ILE A 32 -9.35 -23.51 13.95
N SER A 33 -8.16 -23.29 14.52
CA SER A 33 -7.91 -22.22 15.48
C SER A 33 -6.62 -21.49 15.09
N LYS A 34 -6.44 -20.27 15.62
CA LYS A 34 -5.23 -19.46 15.44
C LYS A 34 -3.93 -20.22 15.78
N GLN A 35 -4.01 -21.17 16.72
CA GLN A 35 -2.86 -21.95 17.21
C GLN A 35 -2.64 -23.25 16.42
N ASN A 36 -3.68 -23.80 15.77
CA ASN A 36 -3.63 -25.12 15.13
C ASN A 36 -3.04 -25.12 13.71
N ILE A 37 -2.76 -23.96 13.13
CA ILE A 37 -2.25 -23.83 11.76
C ILE A 37 -0.72 -23.75 11.75
N MET A 38 -0.08 -24.90 11.93
CA MET A 38 1.30 -25.15 11.52
C MET A 38 1.28 -26.24 10.44
N PHE A 39 0.99 -25.88 9.19
CA PHE A 39 0.99 -26.85 8.09
C PHE A 39 2.43 -27.20 7.69
N ASP A 40 2.91 -28.41 7.87
CA ASP A 40 4.25 -28.77 7.38
C ASP A 40 4.32 -28.72 5.84
N GLU A 41 5.52 -28.86 5.26
CA GLU A 41 5.69 -28.90 3.80
C GLU A 41 4.90 -30.05 3.15
N ASN A 42 4.67 -31.13 3.90
CA ASN A 42 3.89 -32.28 3.46
C ASN A 42 2.41 -31.93 3.25
N ALA A 43 1.81 -31.16 4.16
CA ALA A 43 0.45 -30.66 4.03
C ALA A 43 0.30 -29.75 2.80
N SER A 44 1.27 -28.88 2.54
CA SER A 44 1.27 -28.03 1.34
C SER A 44 1.35 -28.84 0.04
N GLY A 45 2.18 -29.88 0.00
CA GLY A 45 2.28 -30.81 -1.13
C GLY A 45 0.96 -31.55 -1.38
N PHE A 46 0.35 -32.09 -0.32
CA PHE A 46 -0.96 -32.74 -0.39
C PHE A 46 -2.05 -31.80 -0.92
N VAL A 47 -2.18 -30.60 -0.34
CA VAL A 47 -3.16 -29.60 -0.76
C VAL A 47 -2.97 -29.20 -2.23
N SER A 48 -1.73 -29.04 -2.68
CA SER A 48 -1.45 -28.67 -4.08
C SER A 48 -1.90 -29.75 -5.06
N VAL A 49 -1.69 -31.04 -4.73
CA VAL A 49 -2.18 -32.15 -5.56
C VAL A 49 -3.71 -32.16 -5.62
N ILE A 50 -4.37 -32.05 -4.47
CA ILE A 50 -5.84 -32.04 -4.41
C ILE A 50 -6.42 -30.86 -5.20
N LEU A 51 -5.90 -29.64 -5.02
CA LEU A 51 -6.37 -28.47 -5.75
C LEU A 51 -6.14 -28.57 -7.26
N LYS A 52 -5.04 -29.21 -7.70
CA LYS A 52 -4.79 -29.48 -9.13
C LYS A 52 -5.85 -30.40 -9.72
N ILE A 53 -6.19 -31.49 -9.01
CA ILE A 53 -7.25 -32.42 -9.45
C ILE A 53 -8.61 -31.70 -9.49
N ILE A 54 -8.91 -30.90 -8.45
CA ILE A 54 -10.13 -30.09 -8.40
C ILE A 54 -10.18 -29.12 -9.59
N SER A 55 -9.09 -28.40 -9.88
CA SER A 55 -9.03 -27.44 -10.99
C SER A 55 -9.45 -28.04 -12.33
N GLY A 56 -8.98 -29.26 -12.63
CA GLY A 56 -9.32 -29.98 -13.87
C GLY A 56 -10.76 -30.51 -13.91
N LYS A 57 -11.47 -30.55 -12.78
CA LYS A 57 -12.75 -31.25 -12.65
C LYS A 57 -13.86 -30.45 -11.96
N ILE A 58 -13.61 -29.19 -11.59
CA ILE A 58 -14.48 -28.43 -10.69
C ILE A 58 -15.92 -28.31 -11.20
N ASN A 59 -16.11 -28.10 -12.50
CA ASN A 59 -17.44 -28.02 -13.11
C ASN A 59 -18.22 -29.33 -12.93
N ASN A 60 -17.55 -30.48 -13.11
CA ASN A 60 -18.17 -31.80 -12.92
C ASN A 60 -18.45 -32.08 -11.44
N LEU A 61 -17.56 -31.64 -10.53
CA LEU A 61 -17.76 -31.73 -9.09
C LEU A 61 -18.98 -30.94 -8.62
N ILE A 62 -19.15 -29.71 -9.09
CA ILE A 62 -20.27 -28.84 -8.71
C ILE A 62 -21.61 -29.49 -9.08
N VAL A 63 -21.70 -30.13 -10.26
CA VAL A 63 -22.92 -30.79 -10.73
C VAL A 63 -23.38 -31.93 -9.81
N ILE A 64 -22.46 -32.65 -9.17
CA ILE A 64 -22.78 -33.80 -8.31
C ILE A 64 -22.98 -33.43 -6.82
N ILE A 65 -22.80 -32.16 -6.46
CA ILE A 65 -23.00 -31.68 -5.09
C ILE A 65 -24.44 -31.24 -4.95
N ASN A 66 -25.18 -31.94 -4.09
CA ASN A 66 -26.54 -31.52 -3.73
C ASN A 66 -26.51 -30.31 -2.79
N LYS A 67 -27.65 -29.64 -2.63
CA LYS A 67 -27.76 -28.44 -1.78
C LYS A 67 -27.36 -28.68 -0.31
N ASN A 68 -27.61 -29.86 0.24
CA ASN A 68 -27.30 -30.18 1.63
C ASN A 68 -25.79 -30.36 1.86
N ASP A 69 -25.11 -30.88 0.85
CA ASP A 69 -23.67 -31.15 0.85
C ASP A 69 -22.82 -29.91 0.57
N TRP A 70 -23.43 -28.88 -0.04
CA TRP A 70 -22.76 -27.66 -0.47
C TRP A 70 -21.96 -27.00 0.65
N ILE A 71 -22.57 -26.89 1.84
CA ILE A 71 -21.95 -26.19 2.98
C ILE A 71 -20.63 -26.84 3.39
N SER A 72 -20.64 -28.17 3.57
CA SER A 72 -19.43 -28.91 3.90
C SER A 72 -18.42 -28.86 2.76
N PHE A 73 -18.87 -28.90 1.51
CA PHE A 73 -17.98 -28.84 0.36
C PHE A 73 -17.23 -27.51 0.27
N TYR A 74 -17.92 -26.35 0.27
CA TYR A 74 -17.23 -25.07 0.11
C TYR A 74 -16.34 -24.74 1.31
N LYS A 75 -16.70 -25.16 2.53
CA LYS A 75 -15.83 -25.01 3.71
C LYS A 75 -14.52 -25.79 3.54
N GLY A 76 -14.61 -27.00 3.00
CA GLY A 76 -13.42 -27.80 2.67
C GLY A 76 -12.58 -27.17 1.58
N LEU A 77 -13.21 -26.70 0.50
CA LEU A 77 -12.54 -26.03 -0.62
C LEU A 77 -11.84 -24.74 -0.17
N THR A 78 -12.54 -23.88 0.58
CA THR A 78 -11.97 -22.63 1.10
C THR A 78 -10.81 -22.89 2.06
N LEU A 79 -10.86 -23.96 2.87
CA LEU A 79 -9.73 -24.38 3.69
C LEU A 79 -8.52 -24.79 2.84
N LEU A 80 -8.72 -25.62 1.80
CA LEU A 80 -7.64 -26.00 0.88
C LEU A 80 -7.00 -24.77 0.23
N ILE A 81 -7.82 -23.85 -0.29
CA ILE A 81 -7.36 -22.59 -0.90
C ILE A 81 -6.58 -21.75 0.12
N CYS A 82 -7.09 -21.62 1.34
CA CYS A 82 -6.41 -20.88 2.42
C CYS A 82 -5.04 -21.48 2.73
N ILE A 83 -4.93 -22.81 2.86
CA ILE A 83 -3.65 -23.50 3.12
C ILE A 83 -2.64 -23.23 2.00
N LYS A 84 -3.09 -23.31 0.74
CA LYS A 84 -2.24 -23.07 -0.42
C LYS A 84 -1.69 -21.64 -0.40
N ILE A 85 -2.57 -20.64 -0.24
CA ILE A 85 -2.18 -19.22 -0.22
C ILE A 85 -1.23 -18.92 0.96
N LEU A 86 -1.48 -19.45 2.15
CA LEU A 86 -0.62 -19.23 3.32
C LEU A 86 0.79 -19.83 3.17
N ARG A 87 0.98 -20.75 2.22
CA ARG A 87 2.23 -21.48 2.01
C ARG A 87 2.97 -21.10 0.73
N GLU A 88 2.37 -20.28 -0.13
CA GLU A 88 3.07 -19.72 -1.27
C GLU A 88 4.23 -18.83 -0.80
N LYS A 89 5.45 -19.29 -1.07
CA LYS A 89 6.68 -18.58 -0.70
C LYS A 89 6.96 -17.40 -1.65
N ASP A 90 6.40 -17.42 -2.87
CA ASP A 90 6.64 -16.40 -3.90
C ASP A 90 5.41 -15.52 -4.17
N LYS A 91 5.61 -14.20 -4.09
CA LYS A 91 4.61 -13.18 -4.46
C LYS A 91 4.27 -13.17 -5.97
N ASN A 92 5.03 -13.92 -6.78
CA ASN A 92 4.92 -13.96 -8.23
C ASN A 92 4.33 -15.27 -8.76
N ASP A 93 3.87 -16.18 -7.89
CA ASP A 93 3.19 -17.38 -8.35
C ASP A 93 1.87 -16.96 -9.03
N THR A 94 1.82 -17.12 -10.35
CA THR A 94 0.68 -16.76 -11.19
C THR A 94 -0.48 -17.73 -11.05
N ASP A 95 -0.33 -18.78 -10.24
CA ASP A 95 -1.40 -19.75 -10.00
C ASP A 95 -2.50 -19.09 -9.17
N ASN A 96 -3.49 -18.54 -9.87
CA ASN A 96 -4.62 -17.91 -9.26
C ASN A 96 -5.54 -18.97 -8.63
N THR A 97 -5.17 -19.43 -7.44
CA THR A 97 -5.95 -20.41 -6.68
C THR A 97 -7.37 -19.90 -6.37
N ILE A 98 -7.59 -18.57 -6.34
CA ILE A 98 -8.92 -17.96 -6.15
C ILE A 98 -9.79 -18.10 -7.41
N ASP A 99 -9.19 -18.26 -8.60
CA ASP A 99 -9.94 -18.53 -9.84
C ASP A 99 -10.79 -19.81 -9.74
N LEU A 100 -10.44 -20.77 -8.87
CA LEU A 100 -11.29 -21.93 -8.61
C LEU A 100 -12.69 -21.53 -8.13
N LEU A 101 -12.80 -20.46 -7.35
CA LEU A 101 -14.08 -19.93 -6.90
C LEU A 101 -14.84 -19.24 -8.05
N SER A 102 -14.13 -18.61 -8.99
CA SER A 102 -14.73 -17.95 -10.16
C SER A 102 -15.52 -18.93 -11.04
N ARG A 103 -15.09 -20.20 -11.06
CA ARG A 103 -15.69 -21.31 -11.82
C ARG A 103 -16.99 -21.86 -11.21
N ILE A 104 -17.36 -21.41 -10.01
CA ILE A 104 -18.67 -21.73 -9.42
C ILE A 104 -19.74 -20.93 -10.18
N SER A 105 -20.60 -21.66 -10.91
CA SER A 105 -21.62 -21.07 -11.79
C SER A 105 -22.71 -20.35 -11.02
N GLU A 106 -23.14 -20.92 -9.88
CA GLU A 106 -24.20 -20.36 -9.05
C GLU A 106 -23.68 -19.17 -8.24
N ARG A 107 -24.32 -18.01 -8.41
CA ARG A 107 -23.82 -16.74 -7.87
C ARG A 107 -23.75 -16.73 -6.33
N GLU A 108 -24.86 -17.10 -5.67
CA GLU A 108 -24.94 -17.09 -4.21
C GLU A 108 -23.89 -18.02 -3.57
N GLN A 109 -23.70 -19.20 -4.19
CA GLN A 109 -22.72 -20.19 -3.78
C GLN A 109 -21.27 -19.68 -3.88
N ARG A 110 -20.97 -18.97 -4.97
CA ARG A 110 -19.67 -18.34 -5.19
C ARG A 110 -19.41 -17.22 -4.19
N GLU A 111 -20.39 -16.37 -3.95
CA GLU A 111 -20.32 -15.25 -3.01
C GLU A 111 -20.10 -15.76 -1.57
N ASP A 112 -20.83 -16.81 -1.15
CA ASP A 112 -20.67 -17.43 0.17
C ASP A 112 -19.29 -18.07 0.35
N ALA A 113 -18.78 -18.78 -0.67
CA ALA A 113 -17.44 -19.35 -0.64
C ALA A 113 -16.34 -18.26 -0.53
N ALA A 114 -16.48 -17.17 -1.29
CA ALA A 114 -15.56 -16.04 -1.24
C ALA A 114 -15.56 -15.36 0.15
N LEU A 115 -16.74 -15.11 0.71
CA LEU A 115 -16.90 -14.56 2.05
C LEU A 115 -16.32 -15.49 3.13
N GLN A 116 -16.54 -16.80 3.01
CA GLN A 116 -16.00 -17.78 3.95
C GLN A 116 -14.47 -17.81 3.93
N LEU A 117 -13.85 -17.71 2.75
CA LEU A 117 -12.40 -17.62 2.64
C LEU A 117 -11.89 -16.37 3.39
N LEU A 118 -12.54 -15.22 3.21
CA LEU A 118 -12.17 -13.98 3.88
C LEU A 118 -12.32 -14.06 5.41
N LYS A 119 -13.44 -14.62 5.89
CA LYS A 119 -13.68 -14.91 7.31
C LYS A 119 -12.58 -15.80 7.89
N LEU A 120 -12.11 -16.78 7.13
CA LEU A 120 -11.03 -17.66 7.55
C LEU A 120 -9.69 -16.92 7.70
N PHE A 121 -9.32 -16.06 6.75
CA PHE A 121 -8.11 -15.24 6.89
C PHE A 121 -8.16 -14.31 8.10
N LYS A 122 -9.33 -13.70 8.36
CA LYS A 122 -9.56 -12.88 9.55
C LYS A 122 -9.43 -13.70 10.84
N LEU A 123 -10.09 -14.85 10.94
CA LEU A 123 -10.01 -15.75 12.09
C LEU A 123 -8.57 -16.14 12.43
N LEU A 124 -7.75 -16.32 11.39
CA LEU A 124 -6.36 -16.71 11.52
C LEU A 124 -5.42 -15.53 11.77
N GLU A 125 -5.93 -14.30 11.70
CA GLU A 125 -5.15 -13.06 11.71
C GLU A 125 -4.00 -13.10 10.68
N ARG A 126 -4.27 -13.69 9.52
CA ARG A 126 -3.31 -13.82 8.43
C ARG A 126 -3.65 -12.83 7.32
N ARG A 127 -2.59 -12.29 6.71
CA ARG A 127 -2.74 -11.34 5.62
C ARG A 127 -2.86 -12.05 4.29
N LEU A 128 -3.65 -11.46 3.38
CA LEU A 128 -3.86 -11.96 2.04
C LEU A 128 -3.07 -11.12 1.03
N PRO A 129 -2.35 -11.73 0.07
CA PRO A 129 -1.69 -11.00 -1.01
C PRO A 129 -2.65 -10.05 -1.75
N GLY A 130 -2.16 -8.88 -2.16
CA GLY A 130 -3.02 -7.80 -2.63
C GLY A 130 -3.83 -8.14 -3.89
N ASN A 131 -3.21 -8.80 -4.87
CA ASN A 131 -3.87 -9.32 -6.07
C ASN A 131 -5.02 -10.28 -5.71
N LYS A 132 -4.75 -11.21 -4.79
CA LYS A 132 -5.71 -12.22 -4.32
C LYS A 132 -6.89 -11.57 -3.57
N MET A 133 -6.62 -10.53 -2.78
CA MET A 133 -7.68 -9.77 -2.10
C MET A 133 -8.59 -9.05 -3.09
N MET A 134 -8.02 -8.37 -4.07
CA MET A 134 -8.81 -7.67 -5.10
C MET A 134 -9.69 -8.64 -5.89
N GLU A 135 -9.19 -9.82 -6.22
CA GLU A 135 -9.98 -10.86 -6.87
C GLU A 135 -11.10 -11.38 -5.99
N LEU A 136 -10.82 -11.62 -4.71
CA LEU A 136 -11.84 -12.06 -3.76
C LEU A 136 -12.99 -11.06 -3.66
N TYR A 137 -12.69 -9.77 -3.56
CA TYR A 137 -13.71 -8.71 -3.55
C TYR A 137 -14.58 -8.69 -4.81
N LYS A 138 -14.04 -9.03 -5.98
CA LYS A 138 -14.82 -9.12 -7.23
C LYS A 138 -15.82 -10.29 -7.23
N LEU A 139 -15.57 -11.33 -6.43
CA LEU A 139 -16.40 -12.53 -6.34
C LEU A 139 -17.48 -12.44 -5.27
N MET A 140 -17.38 -11.49 -4.35
CA MET A 140 -18.27 -11.33 -3.21
C MET A 140 -19.48 -10.44 -3.54
N ASN A 141 -20.57 -10.65 -2.79
CA ASN A 141 -21.63 -9.66 -2.72
C ASN A 141 -21.11 -8.43 -1.95
N PRO A 142 -21.11 -7.22 -2.55
CA PRO A 142 -20.60 -6.03 -1.89
C PRO A 142 -21.30 -5.69 -0.56
N LYS A 143 -22.56 -6.11 -0.40
CA LYS A 143 -23.33 -5.89 0.84
C LYS A 143 -22.82 -6.71 2.03
N ASP A 144 -22.14 -7.83 1.77
CA ASP A 144 -21.58 -8.69 2.83
C ASP A 144 -20.19 -8.22 3.28
N LEU A 145 -19.58 -7.30 2.51
CA LEU A 145 -18.29 -6.73 2.85
C LEU A 145 -18.47 -5.68 3.95
N THR A 146 -17.82 -5.91 5.09
CA THR A 146 -17.83 -5.01 6.24
C THR A 146 -16.41 -4.58 6.57
N LEU A 147 -16.25 -3.50 7.35
CA LEU A 147 -14.94 -2.96 7.68
C LEU A 147 -14.02 -4.00 8.32
N GLU A 148 -14.54 -4.85 9.19
CA GLU A 148 -13.75 -5.90 9.84
C GLU A 148 -13.09 -6.90 8.88
N TYR A 149 -13.62 -7.05 7.67
CA TYR A 149 -13.03 -7.90 6.63
C TYR A 149 -11.95 -7.20 5.80
N LEU A 150 -11.60 -5.95 6.15
CA LEU A 150 -10.43 -5.25 5.62
C LEU A 150 -9.15 -5.54 6.43
N GLU A 151 -9.26 -6.13 7.62
CA GLU A 151 -8.12 -6.49 8.49
C GLU A 151 -7.08 -7.41 7.82
N PRO A 152 -7.46 -8.37 6.95
CA PRO A 152 -6.49 -9.22 6.25
C PRO A 152 -5.71 -8.54 5.12
N THR A 153 -5.99 -7.28 4.79
CA THR A 153 -5.28 -6.58 3.69
C THR A 153 -3.78 -6.43 3.96
N VAL A 154 -2.97 -6.26 2.91
CA VAL A 154 -1.51 -6.10 3.01
C VAL A 154 -1.00 -4.71 2.60
N SER A 155 -1.82 -3.92 1.91
CA SER A 155 -1.42 -2.62 1.37
C SER A 155 -2.55 -1.60 1.42
N TRP A 156 -2.18 -0.31 1.43
CA TRP A 156 -3.10 0.82 1.32
C TRP A 156 -4.02 0.73 0.11
N GLU A 157 -3.49 0.28 -1.03
CA GLU A 157 -4.26 0.10 -2.26
C GLU A 157 -5.40 -0.90 -2.08
N THR A 158 -5.11 -2.09 -1.52
CA THR A 158 -6.16 -3.08 -1.23
C THR A 158 -7.16 -2.63 -0.18
N TYR A 159 -6.69 -1.91 0.84
CA TYR A 159 -7.56 -1.33 1.87
C TYR A 159 -8.54 -0.31 1.28
N ILE A 160 -8.06 0.63 0.46
CA ILE A 160 -8.89 1.64 -0.19
C ILE A 160 -9.83 1.03 -1.23
N TYR A 161 -9.38 0.00 -1.95
CA TYR A 161 -10.25 -0.71 -2.88
C TYR A 161 -11.43 -1.37 -2.12
N GLY A 162 -11.15 -2.05 -1.00
CA GLY A 162 -12.20 -2.62 -0.14
C GLY A 162 -13.12 -1.55 0.46
N LEU A 163 -12.57 -0.44 0.95
CA LEU A 163 -13.37 0.70 1.42
C LEU A 163 -14.28 1.27 0.33
N THR A 164 -13.79 1.36 -0.91
CA THR A 164 -14.58 1.86 -2.04
C THR A 164 -15.81 0.99 -2.26
N HIS A 165 -15.66 -0.33 -2.24
CA HIS A 165 -16.78 -1.27 -2.31
C HIS A 165 -17.78 -1.07 -1.16
N ILE A 166 -17.30 -0.90 0.08
CA ILE A 166 -18.17 -0.67 1.24
C ILE A 166 -18.93 0.65 1.11
N VAL A 167 -18.24 1.73 0.74
CA VAL A 167 -18.85 3.07 0.63
C VAL A 167 -19.85 3.13 -0.53
N GLU A 168 -19.58 2.48 -1.67
CA GLU A 168 -20.50 2.41 -2.81
C GLU A 168 -21.79 1.64 -2.49
N ASN A 169 -21.77 0.74 -1.51
CA ASN A 169 -22.88 -0.16 -1.19
C ASN A 169 -23.45 0.04 0.23
N CYS A 170 -23.00 1.05 0.97
CA CYS A 170 -23.55 1.38 2.30
C CYS A 170 -24.96 1.98 2.16
N GLU A 171 -25.92 1.31 2.79
CA GLU A 171 -27.28 1.81 2.98
C GLU A 171 -27.41 2.67 4.27
N CYS A 172 -26.34 2.72 5.06
CA CYS A 172 -26.19 3.44 6.32
C CYS A 172 -26.05 4.97 6.15
N CYS A 173 -26.25 5.71 7.25
CA CYS A 173 -25.91 7.13 7.32
C CYS A 173 -24.40 7.32 7.03
N MET A 174 -24.08 8.21 6.08
CA MET A 174 -22.69 8.43 5.68
C MET A 174 -21.81 8.95 6.81
N ASN A 175 -22.35 9.73 7.75
CA ASN A 175 -21.57 10.26 8.87
C ASN A 175 -21.13 9.14 9.82
N ASP A 176 -22.01 8.18 10.11
CA ASP A 176 -21.70 7.03 10.97
C ASP A 176 -20.62 6.15 10.32
N LEU A 177 -20.70 5.95 8.99
CA LEU A 177 -19.67 5.22 8.25
C LEU A 177 -18.33 5.96 8.28
N GLU A 178 -18.31 7.29 8.12
CA GLU A 178 -17.09 8.09 8.21
C GLU A 178 -16.39 7.90 9.55
N ASP A 179 -17.13 7.90 10.66
CA ASP A 179 -16.57 7.72 12.00
C ASP A 179 -16.06 6.29 12.24
N LEU A 180 -16.78 5.27 11.77
CA LEU A 180 -16.32 3.87 11.81
C LEU A 180 -15.02 3.66 11.01
N ILE A 181 -14.89 4.28 9.83
CA ILE A 181 -13.68 4.21 9.02
C ILE A 181 -12.51 4.90 9.74
N LYS A 182 -12.74 6.08 10.35
CA LYS A 182 -11.70 6.76 11.15
C LYS A 182 -11.21 5.88 12.29
N ASP A 183 -12.13 5.28 13.05
CA ASP A 183 -11.78 4.42 14.19
C ASP A 183 -10.98 3.18 13.76
N GLN A 184 -11.37 2.56 12.63
CA GLN A 184 -10.60 1.47 12.07
C GLN A 184 -9.20 1.91 11.63
N LEU A 185 -9.09 3.03 10.91
CA LEU A 185 -7.81 3.57 10.46
C LEU A 185 -6.88 3.84 11.64
N CYS A 186 -7.39 4.47 12.70
CA CYS A 186 -6.66 4.70 13.95
C CYS A 186 -6.12 3.39 14.55
N ARG A 187 -6.92 2.34 14.58
CA ARG A 187 -6.52 1.01 15.08
C ARG A 187 -5.47 0.35 14.18
N PHE A 188 -5.62 0.46 12.86
CA PHE A 188 -4.68 -0.12 11.90
C PHE A 188 -3.30 0.51 12.00
N LEU A 189 -3.25 1.84 12.17
CA LEU A 189 -2.01 2.58 12.36
C LEU A 189 -1.36 2.26 13.70
N LYS A 190 -2.11 2.20 14.81
CA LYS A 190 -1.56 1.89 16.15
C LYS A 190 -0.91 0.51 16.26
N VAL A 191 -1.48 -0.49 15.60
CA VAL A 191 -0.97 -1.88 15.64
C VAL A 191 0.09 -2.12 14.57
N ASN A 192 0.44 -1.10 13.77
CA ASN A 192 1.33 -1.22 12.61
C ASN A 192 0.89 -2.36 11.67
N TYR A 193 -0.42 -2.48 11.42
CA TYR A 193 -0.93 -3.42 10.42
C TYR A 193 -0.29 -3.13 9.05
N PHE A 194 -0.10 -1.86 8.70
CA PHE A 194 0.73 -1.47 7.56
C PHE A 194 1.93 -0.69 8.09
N PRO A 195 3.17 -1.22 7.98
CA PRO A 195 4.33 -0.37 8.23
C PRO A 195 4.29 0.77 7.22
N MET A 196 4.24 2.00 7.71
CA MET A 196 4.31 3.18 6.84
C MET A 196 5.71 3.25 6.24
N LEU A 197 5.83 3.17 4.92
CA LEU A 197 7.10 3.38 4.20
C LEU A 197 7.02 4.62 3.30
N LEU A 198 8.17 5.07 2.78
CA LEU A 198 8.21 6.22 1.87
C LEU A 198 7.31 6.03 0.63
N PRO A 199 7.30 4.86 -0.05
CA PRO A 199 6.39 4.64 -1.17
C PRO A 199 4.92 4.76 -0.78
N ASP A 200 4.55 4.34 0.43
CA ASP A 200 3.17 4.42 0.92
C ASP A 200 2.75 5.87 1.12
N VAL A 201 3.61 6.70 1.74
CA VAL A 201 3.35 8.14 1.90
C VAL A 201 3.16 8.81 0.55
N ALA A 202 4.04 8.55 -0.41
CA ALA A 202 3.93 9.10 -1.76
C ALA A 202 2.66 8.64 -2.47
N TRP A 203 2.28 7.37 -2.31
CA TRP A 203 1.07 6.82 -2.88
C TRP A 203 -0.19 7.45 -2.26
N ILE A 204 -0.25 7.59 -0.93
CA ILE A 204 -1.37 8.24 -0.22
C ILE A 204 -1.52 9.68 -0.71
N LEU A 205 -0.44 10.45 -0.80
CA LEU A 205 -0.47 11.82 -1.32
C LEU A 205 -0.92 11.88 -2.78
N THR A 206 -0.62 10.85 -3.58
CA THR A 206 -1.13 10.73 -4.96
C THR A 206 -2.63 10.50 -4.96
N TYR A 207 -3.09 9.54 -4.16
CA TYR A 207 -4.50 9.18 -4.03
C TYR A 207 -5.35 10.37 -3.54
N LEU A 208 -4.82 11.21 -2.66
CA LEU A 208 -5.54 12.38 -2.13
C LEU A 208 -5.70 13.54 -3.12
N LYS A 209 -5.09 13.47 -4.31
CA LYS A 209 -5.33 14.48 -5.35
C LYS A 209 -6.77 14.38 -5.86
N PRO A 210 -7.50 15.50 -5.99
CA PRO A 210 -8.81 15.49 -6.61
C PRO A 210 -8.64 15.16 -8.09
N GLN A 211 -8.84 13.90 -8.45
CA GLN A 211 -8.71 13.39 -9.82
C GLN A 211 -9.99 12.75 -10.35
N THR A 212 -10.98 12.53 -9.48
CA THR A 212 -12.15 11.71 -9.83
C THR A 212 -13.46 12.35 -9.40
N ASN A 213 -14.47 12.23 -10.27
CA ASN A 213 -15.87 12.54 -9.94
C ASN A 213 -16.57 11.41 -9.15
N ASN A 214 -15.87 10.34 -8.80
CA ASN A 214 -16.44 9.25 -7.99
C ASN A 214 -16.68 9.75 -6.55
N LYS A 215 -17.95 9.78 -6.13
CA LYS A 215 -18.41 10.21 -4.80
C LYS A 215 -17.76 9.40 -3.67
N SER A 216 -17.63 8.08 -3.83
CA SER A 216 -17.03 7.19 -2.84
C SER A 216 -15.56 7.48 -2.65
N THR A 217 -14.83 7.71 -3.75
CA THR A 217 -13.44 8.15 -3.70
C THR A 217 -13.31 9.50 -2.97
N GLN A 218 -14.17 10.47 -3.26
CA GLN A 218 -14.15 11.77 -2.58
C GLN A 218 -14.45 11.67 -1.07
N ILE A 219 -15.34 10.76 -0.67
CA ILE A 219 -15.61 10.48 0.75
C ILE A 219 -14.34 9.92 1.42
N ILE A 220 -13.73 8.89 0.84
CA ILE A 220 -12.53 8.26 1.41
C ILE A 220 -11.37 9.27 1.47
N GLN A 221 -11.13 10.04 0.41
CA GLN A 221 -10.13 11.10 0.38
C GLN A 221 -10.35 12.13 1.49
N ARG A 222 -11.60 12.55 1.72
CA ARG A 222 -11.95 13.49 2.80
C ARG A 222 -11.70 12.90 4.19
N ILE A 223 -12.04 11.62 4.41
CA ILE A 223 -11.75 10.93 5.67
C ILE A 223 -10.24 10.93 5.93
N PHE A 224 -9.45 10.55 4.93
CA PHE A 224 -7.99 10.49 5.04
C PHE A 224 -7.39 11.89 5.27
N GLN A 225 -7.84 12.92 4.55
CA GLN A 225 -7.38 14.30 4.73
C GLN A 225 -7.68 14.88 6.12
N LYS A 226 -8.69 14.37 6.82
CA LYS A 226 -9.10 14.79 8.16
C LYS A 226 -8.63 13.85 9.27
N SER A 227 -7.83 12.83 8.95
CA SER A 227 -7.40 11.83 9.93
C SER A 227 -6.16 12.29 10.69
N ASP A 228 -6.35 12.76 11.92
CA ASP A 228 -5.25 13.12 12.82
C ASP A 228 -4.30 11.95 13.06
N SER A 229 -4.83 10.73 13.18
CA SER A 229 -3.99 9.54 13.38
C SER A 229 -3.11 9.23 12.17
N LEU A 230 -3.62 9.41 10.95
CA LEU A 230 -2.82 9.25 9.74
C LEU A 230 -1.75 10.34 9.64
N GLN A 231 -2.11 11.58 9.93
CA GLN A 231 -1.16 12.70 9.99
C GLN A 231 -0.02 12.41 10.97
N ILE A 232 -0.35 12.09 12.23
CA ILE A 232 0.62 11.78 13.29
C ILE A 232 1.50 10.60 12.88
N SER A 233 0.94 9.56 12.28
CA SER A 233 1.71 8.38 11.87
C SER A 233 2.71 8.70 10.75
N ILE A 234 2.34 9.55 9.79
CA ILE A 234 3.23 10.02 8.72
C ILE A 234 4.32 10.91 9.31
N GLU A 235 3.96 11.87 10.18
CA GLU A 235 4.91 12.76 10.86
C GLU A 235 5.93 11.97 11.68
N GLN A 236 5.47 11.05 12.53
CA GLN A 236 6.35 10.18 13.32
C GLN A 236 7.26 9.33 12.43
N TYR A 237 6.74 8.76 11.34
CA TYR A 237 7.55 7.98 10.41
C TYR A 237 8.66 8.83 9.79
N LEU A 238 8.32 10.01 9.28
CA LEU A 238 9.29 10.91 8.68
C LEU A 238 10.30 11.42 9.72
N ASP A 239 9.86 11.81 10.92
CA ASP A 239 10.73 12.32 11.99
C ASP A 239 11.69 11.26 12.53
N SER A 240 11.23 10.01 12.65
CA SER A 240 12.00 8.88 13.20
C SER A 240 13.17 8.45 12.32
N ARG A 241 13.13 8.79 11.04
CA ARG A 241 14.20 8.44 10.13
C ARG A 241 15.34 9.47 10.23
N SER A 242 16.50 8.97 10.65
CA SER A 242 17.74 9.70 10.86
C SER A 242 18.51 10.02 9.56
N TYR A 243 17.81 10.33 8.47
CA TYR A 243 18.22 9.95 7.12
C TYR A 243 19.65 10.34 6.66
N SER A 244 20.42 9.30 6.35
CA SER A 244 21.18 9.19 5.11
C SER A 244 20.22 8.84 3.96
N ILE A 245 19.62 9.82 3.28
CA ILE A 245 18.81 9.52 2.09
C ILE A 245 19.76 9.07 0.98
N THR A 246 19.59 7.85 0.51
CA THR A 246 20.38 7.38 -0.64
C THR A 246 20.00 8.17 -1.89
N SER A 247 20.92 8.29 -2.87
CA SER A 247 20.58 8.98 -4.14
C SER A 247 19.30 8.43 -4.80
N ASN A 248 18.98 7.15 -4.59
CA ASN A 248 17.81 6.48 -5.16
C ASN A 248 16.49 6.85 -4.47
N GLU A 249 16.51 7.18 -3.18
CA GLU A 249 15.32 7.59 -2.42
C GLU A 249 15.01 9.08 -2.61
N PHE A 250 16.00 9.89 -3.02
CA PHE A 250 15.88 11.34 -3.17
C PHE A 250 14.67 11.79 -4.01
N PRO A 251 14.40 11.25 -5.22
CA PRO A 251 13.27 11.68 -6.02
C PRO A 251 11.93 11.48 -5.31
N LEU A 252 11.79 10.38 -4.57
CA LEU A 252 10.55 10.04 -3.86
C LEU A 252 10.31 10.98 -2.67
N VAL A 253 11.36 11.28 -1.89
CA VAL A 253 11.27 12.19 -0.75
C VAL A 253 11.00 13.62 -1.22
N ARG A 254 11.69 14.06 -2.29
CA ARG A 254 11.42 15.33 -2.96
C ARG A 254 9.94 15.44 -3.34
N ASP A 255 9.42 14.43 -4.03
CA ASP A 255 8.02 14.38 -4.46
C ASP A 255 7.03 14.46 -3.29
N ILE A 256 7.30 13.76 -2.18
CA ILE A 256 6.49 13.82 -0.95
C ILE A 256 6.47 15.25 -0.39
N LEU A 257 7.64 15.87 -0.25
CA LEU A 257 7.77 17.20 0.31
C LEU A 257 7.10 18.27 -0.56
N ILE A 258 7.25 18.24 -1.88
CA ILE A 258 6.54 19.16 -2.79
C ILE A 258 5.03 19.00 -2.61
N ARG A 259 4.53 17.76 -2.65
CA ARG A 259 3.09 17.49 -2.54
C ARG A 259 2.52 17.86 -1.17
N SER A 260 3.35 17.85 -0.14
CA SER A 260 2.95 18.23 1.21
C SER A 260 2.47 19.68 1.32
N TYR A 261 2.95 20.61 0.47
CA TYR A 261 2.50 22.02 0.50
C TYR A 261 1.01 22.17 0.23
N ASN A 262 0.48 21.33 -0.65
CA ASN A 262 -0.93 21.36 -1.04
C ASN A 262 -1.77 20.32 -0.29
N SER A 263 -1.20 19.62 0.69
CA SER A 263 -1.85 18.54 1.42
C SER A 263 -2.23 18.96 2.83
N LYS A 264 -3.53 18.98 3.13
CA LYS A 264 -4.04 19.17 4.51
C LYS A 264 -3.48 18.12 5.47
N LEU A 265 -3.23 16.90 4.98
CA LEU A 265 -2.69 15.80 5.80
C LEU A 265 -1.28 16.09 6.34
N MET A 266 -0.49 16.92 5.64
CA MET A 266 0.92 17.15 5.97
C MET A 266 1.23 18.64 6.19
N HIS A 267 0.23 19.44 6.57
CA HIS A 267 0.41 20.87 6.75
C HIS A 267 1.44 21.20 7.84
N ASN A 268 1.50 20.41 8.93
CA ASN A 268 2.35 20.68 10.10
C ASN A 268 3.77 20.10 10.03
N ILE A 269 4.15 19.38 8.96
CA ILE A 269 5.50 18.81 8.89
C ILE A 269 6.56 19.92 8.91
N ASN A 270 7.65 19.72 9.64
CA ASN A 270 8.76 20.67 9.71
C ASN A 270 9.63 20.59 8.44
N ARG A 271 9.08 21.03 7.30
CA ARG A 271 9.76 20.99 5.98
C ARG A 271 11.19 21.53 6.05
N PRO A 272 11.46 22.71 6.67
CA PRO A 272 12.84 23.22 6.78
C PRO A 272 13.80 22.24 7.44
N GLU A 273 13.38 21.56 8.51
CA GLU A 273 14.22 20.59 9.20
C GLU A 273 14.50 19.35 8.35
N TYR A 274 13.50 18.81 7.64
CA TYR A 274 13.71 17.73 6.68
C TYR A 274 14.72 18.14 5.60
N LEU A 275 14.59 19.36 5.10
CA LEU A 275 15.48 19.89 4.07
C LEU A 275 16.92 20.05 4.56
N LEU A 276 17.11 20.58 5.77
CA LEU A 276 18.43 20.70 6.39
C LEU A 276 19.07 19.32 6.64
N ARG A 277 18.27 18.34 7.08
CA ARG A 277 18.72 16.96 7.27
C ARG A 277 19.11 16.30 5.94
N MET A 278 18.38 16.57 4.84
CA MET A 278 18.75 16.11 3.50
C MET A 278 20.08 16.71 3.02
N LEU A 279 20.28 18.01 3.24
CA LEU A 279 21.46 18.74 2.83
C LEU A 279 22.75 18.36 3.58
N THR A 280 22.62 17.90 4.83
CA THR A 280 23.77 17.53 5.66
C THR A 280 24.43 16.19 5.26
N TYR A 281 23.74 15.33 4.50
CA TYR A 281 24.27 14.02 4.07
C TYR A 281 25.03 14.08 2.72
N ARG A 282 26.27 14.59 2.76
CA ARG A 282 27.04 14.96 1.56
C ARG A 282 27.56 13.80 0.69
N LYS A 283 27.64 12.57 1.20
CA LYS A 283 28.45 11.50 0.59
C LYS A 283 27.93 10.97 -0.76
N GLU A 284 26.68 11.27 -1.13
CA GLU A 284 26.04 10.71 -2.32
C GLU A 284 25.30 11.76 -3.19
N HIS A 285 25.56 13.05 -2.98
CA HIS A 285 24.83 14.10 -3.70
C HIS A 285 25.48 14.43 -5.05
N LYS A 286 24.68 14.40 -6.12
CA LYS A 286 25.05 14.95 -7.44
C LYS A 286 24.62 16.42 -7.52
N ILE A 287 25.25 17.18 -8.42
CA ILE A 287 24.89 18.58 -8.70
C ILE A 287 23.38 18.73 -8.98
N ASP A 288 22.80 17.81 -9.75
CA ASP A 288 21.37 17.80 -10.08
C ASP A 288 20.47 17.77 -8.83
N HIS A 289 20.91 17.14 -7.73
CA HIS A 289 20.13 17.13 -6.48
C HIS A 289 20.08 18.52 -5.84
N PHE A 290 21.17 19.30 -5.90
CA PHE A 290 21.20 20.66 -5.37
C PHE A 290 20.33 21.62 -6.21
N ILE A 291 20.35 21.44 -7.55
CA ILE A 291 19.52 22.22 -8.48
C ILE A 291 18.03 21.92 -8.29
N GLU A 292 17.65 20.64 -8.26
CA GLU A 292 16.26 20.24 -8.02
C GLU A 292 15.77 20.70 -6.64
N TRP A 293 16.65 20.65 -5.63
CA TRP A 293 16.34 21.21 -4.31
C TRP A 293 16.05 22.71 -4.36
N PHE A 294 16.87 23.49 -5.08
CA PHE A 294 16.65 24.93 -5.24
C PHE A 294 15.26 25.21 -5.82
N LYS A 295 14.93 24.53 -6.94
CA LYS A 295 13.65 24.71 -7.63
C LYS A 295 12.46 24.39 -6.73
N CYS A 296 12.55 23.32 -5.94
CA CYS A 296 11.42 22.83 -5.16
C CYS A 296 11.19 23.62 -3.86
N PHE A 297 12.25 24.18 -3.25
CA PHE A 297 12.17 24.68 -1.88
C PHE A 297 12.59 26.13 -1.68
N LEU A 298 13.45 26.68 -2.53
CA LEU A 298 13.81 28.11 -2.46
C LEU A 298 12.88 28.97 -3.32
N CYS A 299 12.27 28.41 -4.36
CA CYS A 299 11.32 29.13 -5.20
C CYS A 299 9.89 29.18 -4.63
N GLU A 300 9.45 28.20 -3.83
CA GLU A 300 8.04 28.07 -3.38
C GLU A 300 7.72 28.61 -1.98
N THR A 301 8.55 29.45 -1.36
CA THR A 301 8.33 29.82 0.06
C THR A 301 7.44 31.03 0.31
N ASP A 302 6.50 30.83 1.24
CA ASP A 302 5.70 31.83 1.94
C ASP A 302 6.54 33.00 2.53
N GLU A 303 5.89 34.12 2.80
CA GLU A 303 6.43 35.49 3.00
C GLU A 303 7.47 35.70 4.12
N ASN A 304 7.90 34.69 4.87
CA ASN A 304 8.83 34.86 5.99
C ASN A 304 10.31 34.96 5.55
N TRP A 305 10.80 36.20 5.41
CA TRP A 305 12.17 36.58 5.03
C TRP A 305 13.28 35.91 5.87
N ILE A 306 13.09 35.77 7.18
CA ILE A 306 14.12 35.26 8.11
C ILE A 306 14.43 33.78 7.86
N LYS A 307 13.45 32.97 7.42
CA LYS A 307 13.69 31.54 7.10
C LYS A 307 14.37 31.35 5.75
N TYR A 308 14.21 32.28 4.81
CA TYR A 308 14.74 32.14 3.45
C TYR A 308 16.26 32.30 3.40
N GLN A 309 16.80 33.35 4.04
CA GLN A 309 18.24 33.61 4.04
C GLN A 309 19.02 32.45 4.69
N ASP A 310 18.54 31.92 5.80
CA ASP A 310 19.14 30.78 6.49
C ASP A 310 19.18 29.52 5.62
N LEU A 311 18.11 29.26 4.85
CA LEU A 311 18.03 28.13 3.93
C LEU A 311 18.99 28.27 2.75
N VAL A 312 19.08 29.47 2.15
CA VAL A 312 20.05 29.74 1.07
C VAL A 312 21.48 29.57 1.59
N CYS A 313 21.81 30.14 2.75
CA CYS A 313 23.12 29.99 3.37
C CYS A 313 23.46 28.52 3.64
N HIS A 314 22.53 27.74 4.19
CA HIS A 314 22.73 26.31 4.43
C HIS A 314 22.92 25.53 3.14
N TRP A 315 22.11 25.79 2.12
CA TRP A 315 22.23 25.17 0.81
C TRP A 315 23.61 25.43 0.19
N THR A 316 24.05 26.70 0.16
CA THR A 316 25.35 27.05 -0.40
C THR A 316 26.50 26.41 0.38
N ASN A 317 26.42 26.39 1.71
CA ASN A 317 27.41 25.74 2.58
C ASN A 317 27.62 24.24 2.31
N CYS A 318 26.68 23.59 1.61
CA CYS A 318 26.77 22.17 1.27
C CYS A 318 27.75 21.87 0.14
N PHE A 319 27.86 22.76 -0.83
CA PHE A 319 28.70 22.57 -2.02
C PHE A 319 29.77 23.64 -2.21
N VAL A 320 29.75 24.76 -1.48
CA VAL A 320 30.71 25.87 -1.67
C VAL A 320 32.18 25.45 -1.54
N LYS A 321 32.47 24.43 -0.70
CA LYS A 321 33.82 23.90 -0.53
C LYS A 321 34.28 23.00 -1.68
N ASP A 322 33.36 22.57 -2.54
CA ASP A 322 33.63 21.80 -3.76
C ASP A 322 33.56 22.76 -4.95
N GLN A 323 34.74 23.18 -5.42
CA GLN A 323 34.85 24.15 -6.52
C GLN A 323 34.18 23.66 -7.81
N ILE A 324 34.17 22.34 -8.07
CA ILE A 324 33.51 21.77 -9.25
C ILE A 324 32.00 21.90 -9.10
N ALA A 325 31.46 21.49 -7.94
CA ALA A 325 30.03 21.59 -7.68
C ALA A 325 29.54 23.05 -7.70
N LEU A 326 30.30 23.97 -7.09
CA LEU A 326 29.97 25.40 -7.14
C LEU A 326 29.98 25.92 -8.57
N PHE A 327 31.01 25.62 -9.36
CA PHE A 327 31.11 26.09 -10.74
C PHE A 327 29.95 25.58 -11.60
N GLU A 328 29.58 24.31 -11.47
CA GLU A 328 28.45 23.73 -12.19
C GLU A 328 27.09 24.31 -11.76
N ILE A 329 26.92 24.65 -10.48
CA ILE A 329 25.74 25.37 -10.00
C ILE A 329 25.73 26.79 -10.54
N MET A 330 26.87 27.48 -10.54
CA MET A 330 27.01 28.84 -11.07
C MET A 330 26.63 28.93 -12.55
N LYS A 331 26.96 27.91 -13.37
CA LYS A 331 26.49 27.82 -14.76
C LYS A 331 24.97 27.81 -14.91
N GLN A 332 24.24 27.40 -13.88
CA GLN A 332 22.79 27.34 -13.89
C GLN A 332 22.12 28.51 -13.18
N VAL A 333 22.87 29.42 -12.54
CA VAL A 333 22.32 30.51 -11.71
C VAL A 333 21.32 31.37 -12.47
N ASP A 334 21.60 31.73 -13.73
CA ASP A 334 20.66 32.51 -14.55
C ASP A 334 19.32 31.78 -14.72
N SER A 335 19.36 30.47 -14.99
CA SER A 335 18.14 29.65 -15.11
C SER A 335 17.39 29.51 -13.78
N LEU A 336 18.11 29.50 -12.65
CA LEU A 336 17.54 29.45 -11.32
C LEU A 336 16.86 30.78 -10.95
N ILE A 337 17.48 31.91 -11.31
CA ILE A 337 16.93 33.26 -11.15
C ILE A 337 15.68 33.41 -12.03
N ASP A 338 15.72 33.00 -13.29
CA ASP A 338 14.58 33.05 -14.20
C ASP A 338 13.38 32.25 -13.67
N LEU A 339 13.64 31.06 -13.12
CA LEU A 339 12.61 30.23 -12.50
C LEU A 339 12.01 30.95 -11.28
N TRP A 340 12.84 31.62 -10.51
CA TRP A 340 12.42 32.36 -9.33
C TRP A 340 11.56 33.59 -9.67
N ILE A 341 11.99 34.40 -10.66
CA ILE A 341 11.23 35.55 -11.18
C ILE A 341 9.85 35.11 -11.68
N LYS A 342 9.75 33.92 -12.29
CA LYS A 342 8.47 33.37 -12.73
C LYS A 342 7.52 33.01 -11.58
N VAL A 343 8.06 32.46 -10.48
CA VAL A 343 7.25 31.99 -9.35
C VAL A 343 6.87 33.15 -8.41
N ALA A 344 7.72 34.17 -8.26
CA ALA A 344 7.51 35.31 -7.38
C ALA A 344 7.87 36.65 -8.06
N PRO A 345 7.13 37.08 -9.11
CA PRO A 345 7.51 38.20 -9.97
C PRO A 345 7.59 39.57 -9.28
N ASN A 346 7.05 39.69 -8.06
CA ASN A 346 6.98 40.96 -7.32
C ASN A 346 7.95 41.02 -6.12
N ASN A 347 8.86 40.07 -5.95
CA ASN A 347 9.70 39.96 -4.74
C ASN A 347 11.21 40.08 -5.04
N ASN A 348 11.60 41.14 -5.73
CA ASN A 348 12.99 41.38 -6.17
C ASN A 348 14.04 41.29 -5.04
N GLN A 349 13.66 41.56 -3.78
CA GLN A 349 14.57 41.48 -2.65
C GLN A 349 15.20 40.08 -2.47
N ARG A 350 14.45 39.00 -2.69
CA ARG A 350 14.98 37.63 -2.53
C ARG A 350 15.95 37.25 -3.66
N SER A 351 15.64 37.60 -4.90
CA SER A 351 16.57 37.40 -6.03
C SER A 351 17.85 38.21 -5.84
N ASP A 352 17.74 39.46 -5.39
CA ASP A 352 18.90 40.33 -5.13
C ASP A 352 19.79 39.75 -4.03
N PHE A 353 19.20 39.24 -2.95
CA PHE A 353 19.93 38.53 -1.90
C PHE A 353 20.62 37.28 -2.44
N PHE A 354 19.91 36.43 -3.20
CA PHE A 354 20.48 35.20 -3.75
C PHE A 354 21.70 35.49 -4.64
N VAL A 355 21.57 36.45 -5.57
CA VAL A 355 22.67 36.88 -6.45
C VAL A 355 23.84 37.40 -5.62
N THR A 356 23.57 38.32 -4.68
CA THR A 356 24.61 38.92 -3.83
C THR A 356 25.32 37.86 -3.01
N HIS A 357 24.58 36.91 -2.44
CA HIS A 357 25.13 35.80 -1.67
C HIS A 357 26.03 34.90 -2.52
N MET A 358 25.56 34.45 -3.70
CA MET A 358 26.34 33.59 -4.58
C MET A 358 27.61 34.28 -5.08
N VAL A 359 27.53 35.56 -5.45
CA VAL A 359 28.70 36.37 -5.83
C VAL A 359 29.70 36.47 -4.66
N THR A 360 29.21 36.71 -3.44
CA THR A 360 30.05 36.77 -2.24
C THR A 360 30.79 35.45 -2.00
N GLN A 361 30.11 34.31 -2.20
CA GLN A 361 30.75 32.99 -2.05
C GLN A 361 31.80 32.70 -3.13
N CYS A 362 31.63 33.24 -4.34
CA CYS A 362 32.66 33.15 -5.37
C CYS A 362 33.90 33.99 -5.05
N TYR A 363 33.75 35.12 -4.36
CA TYR A 363 34.87 35.97 -3.93
C TYR A 363 35.58 35.48 -2.66
N SER A 364 34.95 34.58 -1.89
CA SER A 364 35.52 34.02 -0.65
C SER A 364 36.29 32.71 -0.85
N LEU A 365 36.35 32.20 -2.08
CA LEU A 365 37.12 31.02 -2.50
C LEU A 365 38.46 31.43 -3.10
#